data_AF-A0A5M9M8G5-F1
#
_entry.id   AF-A0A5M9M8G5-F1
#
_cell.length_a   1.000
_cell.length_b   1.000
_cell.length_c   1.000
_cell.angle_alpha   90.00
_cell.angle_beta   90.00
_cell.angle_gamma   90.00
#
_symmetry.space_group_name_H-M   'P 1'
#
loop_
_entity.id
_entity.type
_entity.pdbx_description
1 polymer ?
#
loop_
_entity_poly.entity_id
_entity_poly.type
_entity_poly.pdbx_seq_one_letter_code
_entity_poly.pdbx_strand_id
1 'polypeptide(L)'
;MLIASILKVFYWFGDYYSLALLVQAIIMIGVQMVLLKVALDNRPSPGARDGVEHVPFSSENSDGFSRPYGFWQWKSAKPYWLFLAYFLGALSFIQLFLAPISRSELYISSLGYTGLAVEATLPLPQIVANHRARACKGFRLSVLAAWILGDMMKLGYFFFSQEVIPWAFRLCAMFQCVCDCYLGVQFWMYARSSFQTAGSSMELGEKDLRMT
;
A
#
# COMPACT_ATOMS: atom_id res chain seq x y z
N MET A 1 1.45 -1.45 4.53
CA MET A 1 2.88 -1.07 4.61
C MET A 1 3.41 -1.00 6.06
N LEU A 2 2.76 -0.29 6.99
CA LEU A 2 3.33 0.01 8.32
C LEU A 2 3.53 -1.27 9.15
N ILE A 3 2.47 -2.07 9.20
CA ILE A 3 2.46 -3.39 9.86
C ILE A 3 3.54 -4.29 9.26
N ALA A 4 3.66 -4.34 7.92
CA ALA A 4 4.68 -5.12 7.24
C ALA A 4 6.11 -4.68 7.60
N SER A 5 6.38 -3.38 7.63
CA SER A 5 7.70 -2.87 8.03
C SER A 5 8.02 -3.17 9.49
N ILE A 6 7.03 -3.08 10.40
CA ILE A 6 7.22 -3.47 11.81
C ILE A 6 7.56 -4.96 11.90
N LEU A 7 6.78 -5.83 11.25
CA LEU A 7 7.05 -7.28 11.22
C LEU A 7 8.46 -7.60 10.70
N LYS A 8 8.92 -6.90 9.65
CA LYS A 8 10.27 -7.06 9.11
C LYS A 8 11.38 -6.65 10.10
N VAL A 9 11.16 -5.63 10.93
CA VAL A 9 12.11 -5.27 11.99
C VAL A 9 12.15 -6.34 13.08
N PHE A 10 10.99 -6.89 13.49
CA PHE A 10 10.95 -7.98 14.48
C PHE A 10 11.53 -9.29 13.95
N TYR A 11 11.30 -9.60 12.67
CA TYR A 11 11.93 -10.73 11.99
C TYR A 11 13.45 -10.64 12.09
N TRP A 12 14.03 -9.45 11.88
CA TRP A 12 15.48 -9.24 11.88
C TRP A 12 16.15 -9.63 13.20
N PHE A 13 15.46 -9.46 14.34
CA PHE A 13 15.97 -9.91 15.65
C PHE A 13 16.02 -11.42 15.82
N GLY A 14 15.22 -12.17 15.04
CA GLY A 14 15.23 -13.63 15.02
C GLY A 14 16.18 -14.20 13.97
N ASP A 15 16.12 -13.67 12.76
CA ASP A 15 16.96 -14.06 11.62
C ASP A 15 17.47 -12.84 10.86
N TYR A 16 18.79 -12.69 10.83
CA TYR A 16 19.47 -11.53 10.27
C TYR A 16 19.44 -11.60 8.74
N TYR A 17 18.68 -10.68 8.13
CA TYR A 17 18.76 -10.41 6.70
C TYR A 17 19.54 -9.10 6.44
N SER A 18 19.76 -8.82 5.15
CA SER A 18 20.48 -7.64 4.66
C SER A 18 20.17 -6.34 5.42
N LEU A 19 21.22 -5.65 5.84
CA LEU A 19 21.12 -4.36 6.53
C LEU A 19 20.42 -3.29 5.66
N ALA A 20 20.61 -3.33 4.35
CA ALA A 20 19.93 -2.41 3.43
C ALA A 20 18.40 -2.52 3.52
N LEU A 21 17.88 -3.74 3.61
CA LEU A 21 16.44 -3.99 3.78
C LEU A 21 15.93 -3.59 5.17
N LEU A 22 16.76 -3.72 6.20
CA LEU A 22 16.42 -3.27 7.54
C LEU A 22 16.29 -1.74 7.58
N VAL A 23 17.27 -1.03 7.02
CA VAL A 23 17.24 0.43 6.91
C VAL A 23 16.02 0.88 6.11
N GLN A 24 15.70 0.19 5.01
CA GLN A 24 14.48 0.41 4.23
C GLN A 24 13.23 0.28 5.12
N ALA A 25 13.11 -0.78 5.92
CA ALA A 25 11.98 -0.99 6.80
C ALA A 25 11.86 0.11 7.87
N ILE A 26 12.97 0.51 8.51
CA ILE A 26 13.02 1.55 9.55
C ILE A 26 12.60 2.90 8.99
N ILE A 27 13.19 3.33 7.87
CA ILE A 27 12.83 4.59 7.20
C ILE A 27 11.35 4.56 6.82
N MET A 28 10.87 3.43 6.30
CA MET A 28 9.49 3.26 5.86
C MET A 28 8.48 3.28 7.01
N ILE A 29 8.87 2.86 8.23
CA ILE A 29 8.07 3.09 9.45
C ILE A 29 7.98 4.59 9.73
N GLY A 30 9.11 5.30 9.75
CA GLY A 30 9.16 6.73 10.03
C GLY A 30 8.28 7.55 9.07
N VAL A 31 8.45 7.34 7.76
CA VAL A 31 7.64 8.00 6.72
C VAL A 31 6.16 7.71 6.91
N GLN A 32 5.78 6.46 7.18
CA GLN A 32 4.37 6.12 7.34
C GLN A 32 3.75 6.64 8.63
N MET A 33 4.52 6.78 9.70
CA MET A 33 4.07 7.45 10.92
C MET A 33 3.76 8.92 10.66
N VAL A 34 4.62 9.60 9.90
CA VAL A 34 4.38 10.99 9.46
C VAL A 34 3.16 11.06 8.54
N LEU A 35 3.07 10.20 7.52
CA LEU A 35 1.92 10.16 6.61
C LEU A 35 0.62 9.86 7.35
N LEU A 36 0.64 8.94 8.31
CA LEU A 36 -0.53 8.62 9.13
C LEU A 36 -0.95 9.84 9.94
N LYS A 37 -0.01 10.53 10.60
CA LYS A 37 -0.30 11.76 11.34
C LYS A 37 -0.89 12.83 10.43
N VAL A 38 -0.22 13.13 9.32
CA VAL A 38 -0.69 14.14 8.34
C VAL A 38 -2.06 13.77 7.78
N ALA A 39 -2.31 12.50 7.47
CA ALA A 39 -3.59 12.03 6.96
C ALA A 39 -4.71 12.14 8.00
N LEU A 40 -4.42 11.87 9.27
CA LEU A 40 -5.39 12.02 10.36
C LEU A 40 -5.66 13.50 10.69
N ASP A 41 -4.66 14.36 10.61
CA ASP A 41 -4.78 15.80 10.88
C ASP A 41 -5.51 16.54 9.74
N ASN A 42 -5.36 16.10 8.50
CA ASN A 42 -5.98 16.71 7.30
C ASN A 42 -7.27 16.02 6.84
N ARG A 43 -7.81 15.06 7.61
CA ARG A 43 -9.06 14.40 7.26
C ARG A 43 -10.22 15.39 7.43
N PRO A 44 -11.14 15.54 6.45
CA PRO A 44 -12.29 16.42 6.59
C PRO A 44 -13.13 16.02 7.82
N SER A 45 -13.47 17.02 8.63
CA SER A 45 -14.17 16.86 9.90
C SER A 45 -15.55 16.22 9.70
N PRO A 46 -16.04 15.33 10.61
CA PRO A 46 -17.33 14.69 10.46
C PRO A 46 -18.47 15.72 10.47
N GLY A 47 -19.11 15.96 9.33
CA GLY A 47 -20.32 16.78 9.23
C GLY A 47 -20.22 18.10 8.43
N ALA A 48 -19.14 18.34 7.68
CA ALA A 48 -19.15 19.43 6.70
C ALA A 48 -20.12 19.08 5.55
N ARG A 49 -21.24 19.81 5.49
CA ARG A 49 -22.41 19.65 4.61
C ARG A 49 -22.17 19.67 3.09
N ASP A 50 -20.92 19.61 2.61
CA ASP A 50 -20.59 19.60 1.17
C ASP A 50 -19.19 19.05 0.84
N GLY A 51 -18.58 18.25 1.72
CA GLY A 51 -17.24 17.69 1.48
C GLY A 51 -17.31 16.24 1.04
N VAL A 52 -17.18 15.98 -0.26
CA VAL A 52 -16.94 14.63 -0.82
C VAL A 52 -15.91 13.92 0.05
N GLU A 53 -16.29 12.82 0.71
CA GLU A 53 -15.35 11.97 1.44
C GLU A 53 -14.36 11.37 0.43
N HIS A 54 -13.28 12.09 0.16
CA HIS A 54 -12.22 11.66 -0.73
C HIS A 54 -11.30 10.67 0.00
N VAL A 55 -11.87 9.64 0.64
CA VAL A 55 -11.08 8.44 0.88
C VAL A 55 -10.89 7.80 -0.50
N PRO A 56 -9.64 7.58 -0.96
CA PRO A 56 -9.44 6.82 -2.18
C PRO A 56 -10.23 5.52 -2.06
N PHE A 57 -11.05 5.20 -3.06
CA PHE A 57 -11.89 3.98 -3.09
C PHE A 57 -13.17 3.96 -2.22
N SER A 58 -13.68 5.08 -1.67
CA SER A 58 -15.04 5.11 -1.08
C SER A 58 -16.18 5.12 -2.09
N SER A 59 -15.93 5.69 -3.27
CA SER A 59 -16.99 6.12 -4.19
C SER A 59 -17.73 4.98 -4.92
N GLU A 60 -17.43 3.71 -4.61
CA GLU A 60 -17.98 2.55 -5.31
C GLU A 60 -18.50 1.47 -4.34
N ASN A 61 -18.96 1.86 -3.15
CA ASN A 61 -19.68 0.99 -2.20
C ASN A 61 -21.12 0.64 -2.62
N SER A 62 -21.47 0.75 -3.91
CA SER A 62 -22.73 0.19 -4.42
C SER A 62 -22.69 -1.33 -4.56
N ASP A 63 -21.51 -1.95 -4.42
CA ASP A 63 -21.29 -3.38 -4.67
C ASP A 63 -20.69 -4.08 -3.43
N GLY A 64 -21.49 -4.16 -2.36
CA GLY A 64 -21.53 -5.26 -1.38
C GLY A 64 -20.37 -5.52 -0.40
N PHE A 65 -19.14 -5.06 -0.62
CA PHE A 65 -18.00 -5.44 0.23
C PHE A 65 -17.66 -4.39 1.31
N SER A 66 -18.53 -4.26 2.31
CA SER A 66 -18.22 -3.45 3.50
C SER A 66 -17.08 -4.09 4.29
N ARG A 67 -16.01 -3.31 4.54
CA ARG A 67 -14.84 -3.79 5.28
C ARG A 67 -15.28 -4.27 6.66
N PRO A 68 -14.99 -5.54 7.04
CA PRO A 68 -15.44 -6.08 8.31
C PRO A 68 -14.94 -5.20 9.47
N TYR A 69 -15.86 -4.88 10.38
CA TYR A 69 -15.64 -4.03 11.56
C TYR A 69 -15.12 -2.61 11.28
N GLY A 70 -15.20 -2.10 10.04
CA GLY A 70 -14.65 -0.79 9.68
C GLY A 70 -13.16 -0.69 10.00
N PHE A 71 -12.44 -1.81 9.89
CA PHE A 71 -11.03 -1.90 10.27
C PHE A 71 -10.20 -0.81 9.59
N TRP A 72 -9.46 -0.03 10.38
CA TRP A 72 -8.64 1.09 9.89
C TRP A 72 -9.42 2.26 9.24
N GLN A 73 -10.74 2.33 9.41
CA GLN A 73 -11.60 3.42 8.94
C GLN A 73 -12.23 4.21 10.12
N TRP A 74 -11.64 4.11 11.31
CA TRP A 74 -12.13 4.73 12.53
C TRP A 74 -12.24 6.25 12.42
N LYS A 75 -13.24 6.83 13.09
CA LYS A 75 -13.51 8.28 13.01
C LYS A 75 -12.50 9.11 13.78
N SER A 76 -11.97 8.59 14.89
CA SER A 76 -11.00 9.29 15.73
C SER A 76 -9.59 8.81 15.42
N ALA A 77 -8.59 9.68 15.67
CA ALA A 77 -7.18 9.34 15.50
C ALA A 77 -6.68 8.35 16.58
N LYS A 78 -7.26 8.38 17.79
CA LYS A 78 -6.79 7.60 18.95
C LYS A 78 -6.72 6.08 18.69
N PRO A 79 -7.73 5.41 18.09
CA PRO A 79 -7.69 3.98 17.80
C PRO A 79 -6.55 3.54 16.88
N TYR A 80 -6.10 4.40 15.95
CA TYR A 80 -4.97 4.10 15.06
C TYR A 80 -3.67 3.96 15.85
N TRP A 81 -3.37 4.94 16.69
CA TRP A 81 -2.18 4.92 17.55
C TRP A 81 -2.25 3.81 18.60
N LEU A 82 -3.44 3.58 19.15
CA LEU A 82 -3.65 2.54 20.16
C LEU A 82 -3.45 1.14 19.57
N PHE A 83 -4.01 0.84 18.40
CA PHE A 83 -3.73 -0.42 17.71
C PHE A 83 -2.24 -0.58 17.45
N LEU A 84 -1.56 0.47 16.98
CA LEU A 84 -0.14 0.38 16.66
C LEU A 84 0.70 0.14 17.92
N ALA A 85 0.37 0.82 19.02
CA ALA A 85 1.01 0.61 20.31
C ALA A 85 0.77 -0.80 20.85
N TYR A 86 -0.46 -1.32 20.76
CA TYR A 86 -0.75 -2.70 21.16
C TYR A 86 -0.05 -3.72 20.26
N PHE A 87 -0.02 -3.50 18.95
CA PHE A 87 0.66 -4.39 18.01
C PHE A 87 2.17 -4.44 18.29
N LEU A 88 2.80 -3.28 18.45
CA LEU A 88 4.21 -3.18 18.80
C LEU A 88 4.49 -3.80 20.17
N GLY A 89 3.69 -3.45 21.18
CA GLY A 89 3.80 -3.95 22.54
C GLY A 89 3.63 -5.46 22.63
N ALA A 90 2.69 -6.04 21.89
CA ALA A 90 2.47 -7.49 21.83
C ALA A 90 3.68 -8.21 21.20
N LEU A 91 4.21 -7.70 20.08
CA LEU A 91 5.41 -8.26 19.46
C LEU A 91 6.63 -8.16 20.38
N SER A 92 6.85 -7.01 21.00
CA SER A 92 7.91 -6.83 22.01
C SER A 92 7.73 -7.73 23.21
N PHE A 93 6.51 -7.92 23.69
CA PHE A 93 6.22 -8.80 24.81
C PHE A 93 6.57 -10.26 24.50
N ILE A 94 6.15 -10.75 23.33
CA ILE A 94 6.49 -12.10 22.87
C ILE A 94 7.99 -12.25 22.73
N GLN A 95 8.67 -11.28 22.11
CA GLN A 95 10.12 -11.35 21.88
C GLN A 95 10.94 -11.35 23.18
N LEU A 96 10.54 -10.53 24.17
CA LEU A 96 11.32 -10.33 25.40
C LEU A 96 10.98 -11.32 26.52
N PHE A 97 9.70 -11.64 26.69
CA PHE A 97 9.24 -12.43 27.84
C PHE A 97 8.98 -13.89 27.49
N LEU A 98 8.70 -14.22 26.23
CA LEU A 98 8.40 -15.58 25.79
C LEU A 98 9.58 -16.15 25.01
N ALA A 99 10.71 -16.32 25.69
CA ALA A 99 11.95 -16.90 25.15
C ALA A 99 11.77 -18.20 24.33
N PRO A 100 10.96 -19.20 24.75
CA PRO A 100 10.79 -20.42 23.94
C PRO A 100 10.06 -20.16 22.61
N ILE A 101 9.15 -19.18 22.56
CA ILE A 101 8.43 -18.82 21.33
C ILE A 101 9.30 -17.93 20.44
N SER A 102 9.97 -16.94 21.04
CA SER A 102 10.83 -16.00 20.32
C SER A 102 11.98 -16.68 19.57
N ARG A 103 12.46 -17.83 20.06
CA ARG A 103 13.54 -18.63 19.43
C ARG A 103 13.01 -19.71 18.47
N SER A 104 11.70 -19.87 18.37
CA SER A 104 11.11 -20.86 17.48
C SER A 104 11.21 -20.39 16.02
N GLU A 105 11.76 -21.26 15.16
CA GLU A 105 11.84 -21.01 13.71
C GLU A 105 10.46 -20.76 13.08
N LEU A 106 9.40 -21.40 13.61
CA LEU A 106 8.03 -21.21 13.14
C LEU A 106 7.56 -19.77 13.39
N TYR A 107 7.84 -19.24 14.58
CA TYR A 107 7.47 -17.86 14.92
C TYR A 107 8.23 -16.87 14.04
N ILE A 108 9.56 -17.00 13.97
CA ILE A 108 10.41 -16.11 13.15
C ILE A 108 9.96 -16.17 11.69
N SER A 109 9.80 -17.36 11.12
CA SER A 109 9.33 -17.54 9.74
C SER A 109 7.94 -16.93 9.51
N SER A 110 7.02 -17.10 10.46
CA SER A 110 5.67 -16.54 10.36
C SER A 110 5.66 -15.01 10.33
N LEU A 111 6.52 -14.34 11.10
CA LEU A 111 6.68 -12.88 11.06
C LEU A 111 7.13 -12.43 9.66
N GLY A 112 8.12 -13.13 9.10
CA GLY A 112 8.69 -12.84 7.79
C GLY A 112 7.67 -13.03 6.67
N TYR A 113 7.05 -14.21 6.60
CA TYR A 113 6.04 -14.51 5.59
C TYR A 113 4.81 -13.62 5.69
N THR A 114 4.35 -13.29 6.91
CA THR A 114 3.22 -12.37 7.09
C THR A 114 3.60 -10.96 6.66
N GLY A 115 4.80 -10.48 7.03
CA GLY A 115 5.31 -9.18 6.60
C GLY A 115 5.39 -9.07 5.09
N LEU A 116 5.95 -10.09 4.44
CA LEU A 116 6.06 -10.18 2.98
C LEU A 116 4.69 -10.27 2.31
N ALA A 117 3.76 -11.08 2.80
CA ALA A 117 2.42 -11.20 2.25
C ALA A 117 1.64 -9.88 2.35
N VAL A 118 1.72 -9.19 3.50
CA VAL A 118 1.07 -7.88 3.70
C VAL A 118 1.68 -6.82 2.79
N GLU A 119 2.96 -6.90 2.45
CA GLU A 119 3.62 -5.99 1.51
C GLU A 119 3.27 -6.33 0.04
N ALA A 120 3.31 -7.61 -0.32
CA ALA A 120 3.00 -8.11 -1.66
C ALA A 120 1.57 -7.76 -2.12
N THR A 121 0.62 -7.79 -1.20
CA THR A 121 -0.82 -7.62 -1.51
C THR A 121 -1.25 -6.16 -1.67
N LEU A 122 -0.37 -5.18 -1.41
CA LEU A 122 -0.71 -3.75 -1.44
C LEU A 122 -1.18 -3.22 -2.79
N PRO A 123 -0.65 -3.66 -3.94
CA PRO A 123 -1.13 -3.20 -5.24
C PRO A 123 -2.52 -3.76 -5.59
N LEU A 124 -2.95 -4.87 -4.98
CA LEU A 124 -4.17 -5.59 -5.38
C LEU A 124 -5.45 -4.75 -5.27
N PRO A 125 -5.71 -4.02 -4.16
CA PRO A 125 -6.89 -3.16 -4.08
C PRO A 125 -6.93 -2.10 -5.19
N GLN A 126 -5.77 -1.51 -5.53
CA GLN A 126 -5.67 -0.54 -6.63
C GLN A 126 -5.99 -1.19 -7.98
N ILE A 127 -5.47 -2.40 -8.23
CA ILE A 127 -5.72 -3.16 -9.46
C ILE A 127 -7.22 -3.43 -9.63
N VAL A 128 -7.87 -3.89 -8.56
CA VAL A 128 -9.31 -4.18 -8.56
C VAL A 128 -10.13 -2.92 -8.77
N ALA A 129 -9.79 -1.83 -8.07
CA ALA A 129 -10.48 -0.56 -8.22
C ALA A 129 -10.37 0.01 -9.64
N ASN A 130 -9.17 0.00 -10.22
CA ASN A 130 -8.96 0.45 -11.60
C ASN A 130 -9.76 -0.40 -12.60
N HIS A 131 -9.82 -1.73 -12.38
CA HIS A 131 -10.57 -2.63 -13.24
C HIS A 131 -12.09 -2.38 -13.17
N ARG A 132 -12.63 -2.20 -11.95
CA ARG A 132 -14.06 -1.91 -11.72
C ARG A 132 -14.46 -0.55 -12.29
N ALA A 133 -13.70 0.49 -11.96
CA ALA A 133 -13.98 1.85 -12.42
C ALA A 133 -13.76 2.04 -13.93
N ARG A 134 -13.03 1.14 -14.60
CA ARG A 134 -12.64 1.22 -16.02
C ARG A 134 -12.01 2.57 -16.40
N ALA A 135 -11.45 3.25 -15.41
CA ALA A 135 -10.88 4.59 -15.50
C ALA A 135 -9.81 4.74 -14.42
N CYS A 136 -8.73 5.46 -14.74
CA CYS A 136 -7.66 5.78 -13.80
C CYS A 136 -7.85 7.18 -13.19
N LYS A 137 -9.09 7.56 -12.85
CA LYS A 137 -9.41 8.90 -12.35
C LYS A 137 -8.78 9.09 -10.97
N GLY A 138 -7.81 10.00 -10.86
CA GLY A 138 -7.08 10.30 -9.61
C GLY A 138 -5.80 9.50 -9.38
N PHE A 139 -5.44 8.55 -10.27
CA PHE A 139 -4.17 7.82 -10.17
C PHE A 139 -3.03 8.64 -10.78
N ARG A 140 -2.03 8.99 -9.97
CA ARG A 140 -0.91 9.85 -10.37
C ARG A 140 0.16 9.03 -11.09
N LEU A 141 0.44 9.36 -12.36
CA LEU A 141 1.47 8.69 -13.16
C LEU A 141 2.86 8.72 -12.51
N SER A 142 3.22 9.83 -11.85
CA SER A 142 4.50 9.96 -11.15
C SER A 142 4.67 8.95 -10.02
N VAL A 143 3.58 8.61 -9.33
CA VAL A 143 3.60 7.61 -8.25
C VAL A 143 3.80 6.21 -8.81
N LEU A 144 3.08 5.87 -9.89
CA LEU A 144 3.24 4.60 -10.59
C LEU A 144 4.67 4.42 -11.14
N ALA A 145 5.22 5.46 -11.76
CA ALA A 145 6.58 5.43 -12.27
C ALA A 145 7.61 5.22 -11.15
N ALA A 146 7.42 5.88 -9.99
CA ALA A 146 8.27 5.69 -8.83
C ALA A 146 8.17 4.27 -8.25
N TRP A 147 6.99 3.65 -8.28
CA TRP A 147 6.80 2.25 -7.86
C TRP A 147 7.53 1.28 -8.78
N ILE A 148 7.32 1.36 -10.10
CA ILE A 148 8.01 0.51 -11.09
C ILE A 148 9.53 0.68 -10.98
N LEU A 149 10.02 1.92 -10.88
CA LEU A 149 11.44 2.19 -10.73
C LEU A 149 12.01 1.60 -9.44
N GLY A 150 11.29 1.75 -8.33
CA GLY A 150 11.67 1.18 -7.03
C GLY A 150 11.73 -0.35 -7.05
N ASP A 151 10.75 -0.99 -7.70
CA ASP A 151 10.70 -2.44 -7.84
C ASP A 151 11.82 -2.98 -8.74
N MET A 152 12.12 -2.29 -9.85
CA MET A 152 13.27 -2.62 -10.68
C MET A 152 14.60 -2.50 -9.90
N MET A 153 14.77 -1.42 -9.12
CA MET A 153 15.95 -1.25 -8.27
C MET A 153 16.04 -2.34 -7.19
N LYS A 154 14.93 -2.68 -6.52
CA LYS A 154 14.87 -3.72 -5.50
C LYS A 154 15.20 -5.09 -6.08
N LEU A 155 14.64 -5.44 -7.23
CA LEU A 155 14.97 -6.68 -7.95
C LEU A 155 16.43 -6.70 -8.40
N GLY A 156 16.94 -5.59 -8.93
CA GLY A 156 18.35 -5.45 -9.27
C GLY A 156 19.24 -5.73 -8.06
N TYR A 157 18.94 -5.14 -6.90
CA TYR A 157 19.66 -5.44 -5.66
C TYR A 157 19.57 -6.94 -5.30
N PHE A 158 18.41 -7.57 -5.44
CA PHE A 158 18.23 -8.97 -5.04
C PHE A 158 18.94 -10.01 -5.90
N PHE A 159 19.12 -9.71 -7.19
CA PHE A 159 19.77 -10.61 -8.15
C PHE A 159 21.25 -10.32 -8.34
N PHE A 160 21.69 -9.06 -8.19
CA PHE A 160 23.09 -8.68 -8.43
C PHE A 160 23.90 -8.46 -7.15
N SER A 161 23.26 -8.36 -5.98
CA SER A 161 24.00 -8.29 -4.72
C SER A 161 24.66 -9.62 -4.40
N GLN A 162 25.87 -9.56 -3.83
CA GLN A 162 26.62 -10.72 -3.33
C GLN A 162 26.05 -11.25 -2.01
N GLU A 163 25.08 -10.55 -1.40
CA GLU A 163 24.41 -10.97 -0.17
C GLU A 163 23.41 -12.11 -0.41
N VAL A 164 23.41 -13.10 0.48
CA VAL A 164 22.45 -14.21 0.44
C VAL A 164 21.11 -13.72 0.96
N ILE A 165 20.22 -13.35 0.04
CA ILE A 165 18.87 -12.88 0.37
C ILE A 165 17.91 -14.08 0.26
N PRO A 166 17.07 -14.35 1.29
CA PRO A 166 16.16 -15.49 1.26
C PRO A 166 15.21 -15.43 0.05
N TRP A 167 14.93 -16.58 -0.54
CA TRP A 167 14.07 -16.70 -1.73
C TRP A 167 12.66 -16.13 -1.54
N ALA A 168 12.15 -16.15 -0.31
CA ALA A 168 10.85 -15.55 0.02
C ALA A 168 10.80 -14.05 -0.31
N PHE A 169 11.86 -13.29 -0.01
CA PHE A 169 11.95 -11.86 -0.33
C PHE A 169 12.02 -11.64 -1.85
N ARG A 170 12.74 -12.51 -2.57
CA ARG A 170 12.86 -12.45 -4.03
C ARG A 170 11.53 -12.69 -4.72
N LEU A 171 10.83 -13.77 -4.35
CA LEU A 171 9.52 -14.12 -4.90
C LEU A 171 8.48 -13.01 -4.63
N CYS A 172 8.47 -12.46 -3.41
CA CYS A 172 7.62 -11.34 -3.06
C CYS A 172 7.89 -10.11 -3.94
N ALA A 173 9.16 -9.71 -4.09
CA ALA A 173 9.51 -8.56 -4.92
C ALA A 173 9.19 -8.76 -6.40
N MET A 174 9.34 -9.98 -6.93
CA MET A 174 8.93 -10.29 -8.30
C MET A 174 7.41 -10.16 -8.47
N PHE A 175 6.64 -10.67 -7.51
CA PHE A 175 5.19 -10.52 -7.53
C PHE A 175 4.75 -9.05 -7.50
N GLN A 176 5.36 -8.23 -6.64
CA GLN A 176 5.09 -6.79 -6.59
C GLN A 176 5.39 -6.11 -7.92
N CYS A 177 6.55 -6.40 -8.51
CA CYS A 177 6.94 -5.85 -9.80
C CYS A 177 5.95 -6.21 -10.90
N VAL A 178 5.45 -7.45 -10.91
CA VAL A 178 4.41 -7.88 -11.85
C VAL A 178 3.11 -7.11 -11.63
N CYS A 179 2.68 -6.94 -10.38
CA CYS A 179 1.49 -6.15 -10.06
C CYS A 179 1.61 -4.68 -10.47
N ASP A 180 2.77 -4.06 -10.24
CA ASP A 180 3.00 -2.65 -10.58
C ASP A 180 3.15 -2.44 -12.10
N CYS A 181 3.79 -3.37 -12.81
CA CYS A 181 3.76 -3.40 -14.27
C CYS A 181 2.33 -3.56 -14.82
N TYR A 182 1.51 -4.40 -14.18
CA TYR A 182 0.11 -4.57 -14.57
C TYR A 182 -0.71 -3.30 -14.33
N LEU A 183 -0.48 -2.58 -13.23
CA LEU A 183 -1.04 -1.24 -13.02
C LEU A 183 -0.60 -0.26 -14.11
N GLY A 184 0.65 -0.35 -14.58
CA GLY A 184 1.15 0.39 -15.73
C GLY A 184 0.36 0.13 -17.01
N VAL A 185 0.07 -1.14 -17.29
CA VAL A 185 -0.76 -1.54 -18.44
C VAL A 185 -2.19 -1.02 -18.30
N GLN A 186 -2.82 -1.15 -17.12
CA GLN A 186 -4.15 -0.61 -16.86
C GLN A 186 -4.20 0.90 -17.06
N PHE A 187 -3.19 1.62 -16.57
CA PHE A 187 -3.09 3.06 -16.75
C PHE A 187 -3.02 3.44 -18.23
N TRP A 188 -2.18 2.76 -19.01
CA TRP A 188 -2.08 3.00 -20.45
C TRP A 188 -3.41 2.76 -21.17
N MET A 189 -4.09 1.66 -20.85
CA MET A 189 -5.38 1.30 -21.47
C MET A 189 -6.49 2.30 -21.13
N TYR A 190 -6.62 2.70 -19.86
CA TYR A 190 -7.72 3.55 -19.39
C TYR A 190 -7.44 5.05 -19.47
N ALA A 191 -6.18 5.47 -19.58
CA ALA A 191 -5.86 6.86 -19.93
C ALA A 191 -6.39 7.19 -21.32
N ARG A 192 -6.23 6.27 -22.28
CA ARG A 192 -6.65 6.47 -23.67
C ARG A 192 -8.16 6.65 -23.83
N SER A 193 -8.96 5.88 -23.07
CA SER A 193 -10.42 6.04 -23.04
C SER A 193 -10.86 7.36 -22.39
N SER A 194 -10.18 7.78 -21.32
CA SER A 194 -10.48 9.03 -20.61
C SER A 194 -10.25 10.28 -21.49
N PHE A 195 -9.17 10.30 -22.28
CA PHE A 195 -8.90 11.39 -23.22
C PHE A 195 -9.91 11.44 -24.39
N GLN A 196 -10.37 10.29 -24.87
CA GLN A 196 -11.38 10.22 -25.94
C GLN A 196 -12.76 10.76 -25.50
N THR A 197 -13.22 10.43 -24.29
CA THR A 197 -14.50 10.94 -23.78
C THR A 197 -14.46 12.45 -23.51
N ALA A 198 -13.32 12.99 -23.05
CA ALA A 198 -13.14 14.42 -22.85
C ALA A 198 -13.20 15.19 -24.18
N GLY A 199 -12.54 14.68 -25.23
CA GLY A 199 -12.60 15.29 -26.57
C GLY A 199 -14.01 15.28 -27.16
N SER A 200 -14.73 14.16 -27.03
CA SER A 200 -16.12 14.03 -27.51
C SER A 200 -17.10 14.98 -26.80
N SER A 201 -16.95 15.16 -25.48
CA SER A 201 -17.82 16.05 -24.69
C SER A 201 -17.57 17.52 -25.03
N MET A 202 -16.30 17.87 -25.30
CA MET A 202 -15.90 19.24 -25.66
C MET A 202 -16.36 19.60 -27.08
N GLU A 203 -16.28 18.67 -28.04
CA GLU A 203 -16.85 18.86 -29.39
C GLU A 203 -18.38 19.03 -29.37
N LEU A 204 -19.09 18.34 -28.47
CA LEU A 204 -20.54 18.45 -28.36
C LEU A 204 -20.95 19.82 -27.78
N GLY A 205 -20.24 20.28 -26.74
CA GLY A 205 -20.45 21.61 -26.17
C GLY A 205 -20.13 22.74 -27.14
N GLU A 206 -19.08 22.59 -27.98
CA GLU A 206 -18.74 23.58 -29.01
C GLU A 206 -19.78 23.64 -30.14
N LYS A 207 -20.43 22.51 -30.47
CA LYS A 207 -21.52 22.46 -31.44
C LYS A 207 -22.81 23.12 -30.94
N ASP A 208 -23.16 22.93 -29.67
CA ASP A 208 -24.31 23.62 -29.06
C ASP A 208 -24.10 25.13 -28.98
N LEU A 209 -22.87 25.57 -28.67
CA LEU A 209 -22.49 26.99 -28.66
C LEU A 209 -22.47 27.64 -30.05
N ARG A 210 -22.31 26.88 -31.13
CA ARG A 210 -22.38 27.40 -32.52
C ARG A 210 -23.79 27.39 -33.11
N MET A 211 -24.75 26.72 -32.49
CA MET A 211 -26.15 26.66 -32.93
C MET A 211 -27.08 27.62 -32.19
N THR A 212 -26.55 28.45 -31.29
CA THR A 212 -27.24 29.55 -30.58
C THR A 212 -26.74 30.91 -31.08
#